data_AF-A0A5N5JZK9-F1
#
_entry.id   AF-A0A5N5JZK9-F1
#
_cell.length_a   1.000
_cell.length_b   1.000
_cell.length_c   1.000
_cell.angle_alpha   90.00
_cell.angle_beta   90.00
_cell.angle_gamma   90.00
#
_symmetry.space_group_name_H-M   'P 1'
#
loop_
_entity.id
_entity.type
_entity.pdbx_description
1 polymer ?
#
loop_
_entity_poly.entity_id
_entity_poly.type
_entity_poly.pdbx_seq_one_letter_code
_entity_poly.pdbx_strand_id
1 'polypeptide(L)'
;MGSEVIVELQRNATNWANVVGEIVKIERKIFPKHEPLARSFDEELRKKNPGLLYIELNGEVAGYVMYSWPSSLCASITKLAAATTTFCHQELETSENFRTQTDQASEALAFNVKPGKPNGKLLTSWNPAYSKADYVVAQDGSGTHKTINDALDALVRTGGDRRNRRVIVYVKAGEYNERVVIKKNMEKLMFVGDGMDRTIVTGNRNAKRDGFAPHETATFGVYADGFWARDMTFENTAGPDGHQVVALMMRSEQSVVYRCSVKGYQNTLYVQSKRQFYRDCHIYGTVDFIFGNAAVVLQNCDIFV
;
A
#
# COMPACT_ATOMS: atom_id res chain seq x y z
N MET A 1 10.31 13.84 27.61
CA MET A 1 10.47 13.87 26.14
C MET A 1 11.31 12.67 25.80
N GLY A 2 10.76 11.69 25.06
CA GLY A 2 11.57 10.58 24.55
C GLY A 2 12.52 11.14 23.49
N SER A 3 13.78 10.70 23.50
CA SER A 3 14.72 11.02 22.42
C SER A 3 14.31 10.22 21.19
N GLU A 4 13.84 10.91 20.16
CA GLU A 4 13.67 10.36 18.82
C GLU A 4 14.99 10.54 18.07
N VAL A 5 15.56 9.45 17.58
CA VAL A 5 16.82 9.49 16.82
C VAL A 5 16.67 8.62 15.58
N ILE A 6 17.02 9.20 14.42
CA ILE A 6 17.17 8.47 13.17
C ILE A 6 18.63 8.02 13.07
N VAL A 7 18.85 6.71 12.95
CA VAL A 7 20.17 6.09 12.98
C VAL A 7 20.39 5.28 11.71
N GLU A 8 21.56 5.40 11.09
CA GLU A 8 22.02 4.50 10.02
C GLU A 8 22.73 3.29 10.63
N LEU A 9 22.25 2.07 10.35
CA LEU A 9 22.89 0.85 10.82
C LEU A 9 24.15 0.53 10.01
N GLN A 10 25.31 0.72 10.64
CA GLN A 10 26.61 0.41 10.04
C GLN A 10 26.86 -1.11 10.03
N ARG A 11 27.41 -1.65 8.94
CA ARG A 11 27.65 -3.11 8.73
C ARG A 11 28.47 -3.79 9.83
N ASN A 12 29.38 -3.04 10.45
CA ASN A 12 30.28 -3.54 11.49
C ASN A 12 29.85 -3.07 12.89
N ALA A 13 28.62 -2.57 13.03
CA ALA A 13 28.13 -2.09 14.31
C ALA A 13 28.01 -3.24 15.31
N THR A 14 28.47 -3.01 16.54
CA THR A 14 28.43 -4.01 17.62
C THR A 14 27.00 -4.39 18.01
N ASN A 15 26.03 -3.51 17.75
CA ASN A 15 24.60 -3.73 17.98
C ASN A 15 23.84 -4.29 16.77
N TRP A 16 24.51 -4.66 15.66
CA TRP A 16 23.87 -5.15 14.42
C TRP A 16 22.83 -6.25 14.68
N ALA A 17 23.25 -7.31 15.38
CA ALA A 17 22.38 -8.47 15.65
C ALA A 17 21.15 -8.08 16.49
N ASN A 18 21.29 -7.10 17.38
CA ASN A 18 20.18 -6.60 18.20
C ASN A 18 19.18 -5.83 17.35
N VAL A 19 19.65 -4.81 16.59
CA VAL A 19 18.79 -3.97 15.74
C VAL A 19 18.07 -4.80 14.69
N VAL A 20 18.77 -5.70 13.99
CA VAL A 20 18.16 -6.62 13.02
C VAL A 20 17.15 -7.55 13.69
N GLY A 21 17.44 -8.02 14.90
CA GLY A 21 16.51 -8.81 15.71
C GLY A 21 15.22 -8.07 16.04
N GLU A 22 15.31 -6.81 16.47
CA GLU A 22 14.15 -5.95 16.75
C GLU A 22 13.32 -5.69 15.49
N ILE A 23 13.96 -5.39 14.36
CA ILE A 23 13.27 -5.20 13.08
C ILE A 23 12.52 -6.48 12.66
N VAL A 24 13.15 -7.65 12.80
CA VAL A 24 12.49 -8.94 12.53
C VAL A 24 11.30 -9.16 13.46
N LYS A 25 11.37 -8.73 14.74
CA LYS A 25 10.22 -8.78 15.66
C LYS A 25 9.09 -7.86 15.20
N ILE A 26 9.40 -6.65 14.73
CA ILE A 26 8.42 -5.72 14.13
C ILE A 26 7.74 -6.40 12.94
N GLU A 27 8.51 -6.94 12.01
CA GLU A 27 7.97 -7.62 10.82
C GLU A 27 7.08 -8.81 11.17
N ARG A 28 7.49 -9.65 12.13
CA ARG A 28 6.67 -10.79 12.60
C ARG A 28 5.39 -10.31 13.30
N LYS A 29 5.45 -9.21 14.04
CA LYS A 29 4.28 -8.63 14.73
C LYS A 29 3.27 -8.07 13.73
N ILE A 30 3.74 -7.37 12.70
CA ILE A 30 2.89 -6.81 11.64
C ILE A 30 2.40 -7.93 10.71
N PHE A 31 3.25 -8.88 10.32
CA PHE A 31 2.91 -9.94 9.36
C PHE A 31 3.36 -11.34 9.82
N PRO A 32 2.69 -11.95 10.82
CA PRO A 32 3.12 -13.21 11.41
C PRO A 32 3.10 -14.42 10.45
N LYS A 33 2.42 -14.31 9.30
CA LYS A 33 2.37 -15.36 8.27
C LYS A 33 3.42 -15.20 7.17
N HIS A 34 4.21 -14.13 7.19
CA HIS A 34 5.22 -13.78 6.18
C HIS A 34 6.67 -14.00 6.68
N GLU A 35 6.87 -14.96 7.59
CA GLU A 35 8.16 -15.42 8.15
C GLU A 35 9.35 -15.53 7.16
N PRO A 36 9.17 -15.94 5.87
CA PRO A 36 10.28 -16.01 4.91
C PRO A 36 10.95 -14.66 4.63
N LEU A 37 10.19 -13.56 4.68
CA LEU A 37 10.70 -12.20 4.42
C LEU A 37 11.63 -11.68 5.53
N ALA A 38 11.41 -12.14 6.76
CA ALA A 38 12.26 -11.81 7.90
C ALA A 38 13.58 -12.62 7.88
N ARG A 39 13.55 -13.88 7.40
CA ARG A 39 14.76 -14.70 7.24
C ARG A 39 15.68 -14.16 6.14
N SER A 40 15.10 -13.67 5.04
CA SER A 40 15.88 -13.04 3.97
C SER A 40 16.36 -11.63 4.31
N PHE A 41 15.87 -10.99 5.38
CA PHE A 41 16.19 -9.59 5.68
C PHE A 41 17.68 -9.38 5.99
N ASP A 42 18.29 -10.22 6.83
CA ASP A 42 19.73 -10.17 7.09
C ASP A 42 20.56 -10.53 5.84
N GLU A 43 20.08 -11.45 5.01
CA GLU A 43 20.71 -11.77 3.72
C GLU A 43 20.62 -10.59 2.74
N GLU A 44 19.49 -9.89 2.68
CA GLU A 44 19.27 -8.70 1.86
C GLU A 44 20.20 -7.56 2.30
N LEU A 45 20.35 -7.30 3.60
CA LEU A 45 21.26 -6.30 4.16
C LEU A 45 22.74 -6.63 3.93
N ARG A 46 23.08 -7.90 3.69
CA ARG A 46 24.45 -8.34 3.39
C ARG A 46 24.80 -8.28 1.91
N LYS A 47 23.85 -7.98 1.01
CA LYS A 47 24.11 -7.78 -0.41
C LYS A 47 25.10 -6.60 -0.62
N LYS A 48 25.60 -6.42 -1.85
CA LYS A 48 26.35 -5.18 -2.17
C LYS A 48 25.35 -4.02 -2.24
N ASN A 49 25.65 -2.96 -1.50
CA ASN A 49 24.93 -1.68 -1.53
C ASN A 49 23.49 -1.60 -0.95
N PRO A 50 23.03 -2.38 0.03
CA PRO A 50 21.93 -1.98 0.91
C PRO A 50 22.43 -1.09 2.05
N GLY A 51 21.60 -0.14 2.44
CA GLY A 51 21.67 0.62 3.69
C GLY A 51 20.39 0.44 4.49
N LEU A 52 20.46 0.71 5.78
CA LEU A 52 19.32 0.61 6.68
C LEU A 52 19.31 1.84 7.58
N LEU A 53 18.28 2.65 7.45
CA LEU A 53 17.93 3.66 8.45
C LEU A 53 16.88 3.07 9.38
N TYR A 54 16.94 3.40 10.65
CA TYR A 54 15.92 3.03 11.60
C TYR A 54 15.72 4.13 12.62
N ILE A 55 14.51 4.18 13.18
CA ILE A 55 14.13 5.17 14.18
C ILE A 55 14.05 4.48 15.54
N GLU A 56 14.74 5.03 16.53
CA GLU A 56 14.63 4.61 17.91
C GLU A 56 13.70 5.57 18.67
N LEU A 57 12.72 5.01 19.37
CA LEU A 57 11.87 5.73 20.31
C LEU A 57 12.02 5.06 21.68
N ASN A 58 12.52 5.80 22.67
CA ASN A 58 12.77 5.31 24.03
C ASN A 58 13.67 4.06 24.09
N GLY A 59 14.63 3.94 23.17
CA GLY A 59 15.57 2.81 23.09
C GLY A 59 15.03 1.55 22.41
N GLU A 60 13.82 1.61 21.84
CA GLU A 60 13.24 0.55 21.01
C GLU A 60 13.15 0.99 19.54
N VAL A 61 13.36 0.06 18.61
CA VAL A 61 13.19 0.35 17.18
C VAL A 61 11.69 0.50 16.89
N ALA A 62 11.28 1.68 16.43
CA ALA A 62 9.88 1.99 16.12
C ALA A 62 9.57 1.86 14.62
N GLY A 63 10.58 1.85 13.77
CA GLY A 63 10.43 1.75 12.32
C GLY A 63 11.79 1.69 11.62
N TYR A 64 11.77 1.32 10.35
CA TYR A 64 12.98 1.22 9.55
C TYR A 64 12.71 1.47 8.06
N VAL A 65 13.75 1.95 7.37
CA VAL A 65 13.83 2.10 5.93
C VAL A 65 15.05 1.32 5.45
N MET A 66 14.81 0.22 4.75
CA MET A 66 15.85 -0.47 4.00
C MET A 66 15.88 0.09 2.59
N TYR A 67 17.05 0.52 2.18
CA TYR A 67 17.27 1.09 0.87
C TYR A 67 18.48 0.47 0.21
N SER A 68 18.59 0.59 -1.10
CA SER A 68 19.77 0.13 -1.84
C SER A 68 20.32 1.23 -2.72
N TRP A 69 21.65 1.30 -2.84
CA TRP A 69 22.40 2.26 -3.66
C TRP A 69 22.91 1.56 -4.94
N PRO A 70 22.14 1.50 -6.02
CA PRO A 70 22.65 0.94 -7.27
C PRO A 70 23.77 1.79 -7.87
N SER A 71 23.88 3.07 -7.48
CA SER A 71 25.00 3.96 -7.81
C SER A 71 25.29 4.95 -6.68
N SER A 72 26.35 5.75 -6.79
CA SER A 72 26.67 6.84 -5.86
C SER A 72 25.67 8.01 -5.89
N LEU A 73 24.70 8.00 -6.82
CA LEU A 73 23.74 9.09 -7.05
C LEU A 73 22.29 8.69 -6.78
N CYS A 74 22.00 7.45 -6.38
CA CYS A 74 20.62 7.01 -6.17
C CYS A 74 20.49 6.00 -5.03
N ALA A 75 19.35 6.08 -4.34
CA ALA A 75 18.91 5.13 -3.33
C ALA A 75 17.45 4.73 -3.61
N SER A 76 17.15 3.42 -3.65
CA SER A 76 15.78 2.90 -3.79
C SER A 76 15.31 2.36 -2.45
N ILE A 77 14.14 2.81 -1.97
CA ILE A 77 13.50 2.26 -0.77
C ILE A 77 12.95 0.87 -1.11
N THR A 78 13.74 -0.14 -0.83
CA THR A 78 13.37 -1.55 -1.03
C THR A 78 12.30 -2.01 -0.04
N LYS A 79 12.31 -1.47 1.18
CA LYS A 79 11.34 -1.79 2.22
C LYS A 79 11.24 -0.68 3.24
N LEU A 80 10.01 -0.29 3.58
CA LEU A 80 9.69 0.66 4.64
C LEU A 80 8.67 0.01 5.56
N ALA A 81 8.95 0.00 6.86
CA ALA A 81 7.97 -0.37 7.88
C ALA A 81 7.98 0.62 9.03
N ALA A 82 6.79 1.00 9.50
CA ALA A 82 6.62 1.78 10.71
C ALA A 82 5.63 1.07 11.64
N ALA A 83 6.02 0.92 12.91
CA ALA A 83 5.20 0.38 13.97
C ALA A 83 4.98 1.46 15.03
N THR A 84 4.01 2.34 14.79
CA THR A 84 3.73 3.38 15.78
C THR A 84 3.00 2.79 16.98
N THR A 85 3.66 2.79 18.13
CA THR A 85 2.97 2.78 19.44
C THR A 85 2.92 4.23 19.90
N THR A 86 1.73 4.84 19.74
CA THR A 86 1.22 6.09 20.33
C THR A 86 2.16 7.31 20.42
N PHE A 87 1.65 8.45 19.93
CA PHE A 87 2.19 9.82 19.97
C PHE A 87 2.91 10.29 18.70
N CYS A 88 2.19 11.05 17.87
CA CYS A 88 2.62 12.41 17.56
C CYS A 88 1.44 13.24 17.05
N HIS A 89 0.98 14.17 17.89
CA HIS A 89 0.42 15.44 17.44
C HIS A 89 1.63 16.39 17.27
N GLN A 90 1.57 17.20 16.20
CA GLN A 90 2.28 18.48 16.01
C GLN A 90 3.56 18.47 15.14
N GLU A 91 3.40 19.05 13.94
CA GLU A 91 4.32 19.77 13.02
C GLU A 91 5.83 19.50 13.04
N LEU A 92 6.43 19.36 11.84
CA LEU A 92 7.47 20.27 11.32
C LEU A 92 7.84 19.99 9.85
N GLU A 93 7.98 21.08 9.11
CA GLU A 93 8.43 21.23 7.72
C GLU A 93 9.89 20.77 7.52
N THR A 94 10.22 20.24 6.34
CA THR A 94 11.33 20.64 5.41
C THR A 94 12.03 19.50 4.65
N SER A 95 12.37 19.83 3.39
CA SER A 95 13.23 19.16 2.39
C SER A 95 12.60 17.98 1.61
N GLU A 96 12.14 18.14 0.36
CA GLU A 96 12.75 18.56 -0.92
C GLU A 96 13.81 17.60 -1.52
N ASN A 97 13.38 16.98 -2.63
CA ASN A 97 14.12 16.63 -3.84
C ASN A 97 15.06 15.40 -3.84
N PHE A 98 14.74 14.35 -4.63
CA PHE A 98 15.23 14.23 -6.01
C PHE A 98 14.67 12.96 -6.72
N ARG A 99 14.34 13.12 -8.01
CA ARG A 99 13.70 12.15 -8.91
C ARG A 99 14.71 11.49 -9.87
N THR A 100 14.58 10.16 -10.02
CA THR A 100 14.48 9.27 -11.23
C THR A 100 15.36 9.43 -12.51
N GLN A 101 15.94 8.31 -12.98
CA GLN A 101 15.65 7.56 -14.24
C GLN A 101 16.43 6.20 -14.29
N THR A 102 15.75 5.03 -14.23
CA THR A 102 15.44 4.01 -15.30
C THR A 102 16.64 3.40 -16.06
N ASP A 103 16.74 2.13 -16.46
CA ASP A 103 15.88 0.94 -16.46
C ASP A 103 16.71 -0.32 -16.82
N GLN A 104 16.13 -1.52 -16.58
CA GLN A 104 16.48 -2.86 -17.14
C GLN A 104 17.76 -3.62 -16.71
N ALA A 105 17.55 -4.72 -15.96
CA ALA A 105 17.86 -6.11 -16.34
C ALA A 105 18.01 -7.03 -15.10
N SER A 106 17.10 -7.99 -14.92
CA SER A 106 17.39 -9.35 -14.43
C SER A 106 16.10 -10.13 -14.21
N GLU A 107 15.52 -10.57 -15.32
CA GLU A 107 14.84 -11.86 -15.33
C GLU A 107 15.93 -12.95 -15.25
N ALA A 108 15.65 -14.01 -14.50
CA ALA A 108 16.54 -15.12 -14.18
C ALA A 108 17.62 -14.84 -13.13
N LEU A 109 17.33 -15.18 -11.87
CA LEU A 109 18.05 -16.24 -11.14
C LEU A 109 17.39 -16.52 -9.78
N ALA A 110 17.24 -17.83 -9.52
CA ALA A 110 16.96 -18.48 -8.23
C ALA A 110 15.49 -18.57 -7.75
N PHE A 111 14.77 -19.56 -8.28
CA PHE A 111 13.88 -20.40 -7.47
C PHE A 111 14.10 -21.87 -7.82
N ASN A 112 14.91 -22.57 -7.04
CA ASN A 112 14.96 -24.04 -7.02
C ASN A 112 14.40 -24.56 -5.69
N VAL A 113 13.24 -24.03 -5.31
CA VAL A 113 12.40 -24.59 -4.25
C VAL A 113 11.28 -25.36 -4.93
N LYS A 114 11.23 -26.69 -4.75
CA LYS A 114 10.08 -27.49 -5.18
C LYS A 114 8.83 -26.95 -4.47
N PRO A 115 7.82 -26.43 -5.18
CA PRO A 115 6.64 -25.90 -4.54
C PRO A 115 5.82 -27.07 -4.01
N GLY A 116 5.77 -27.24 -2.68
CA GLY A 116 4.64 -27.92 -2.06
C GLY A 116 3.37 -27.20 -2.50
N LYS A 117 2.36 -27.93 -3.00
CA LYS A 117 1.11 -27.34 -3.51
C LYS A 117 0.55 -26.32 -2.51
N PRO A 118 0.55 -25.01 -2.82
CA PRO A 118 -0.09 -24.05 -1.95
C PRO A 118 -1.60 -24.24 -2.10
N ASN A 119 -2.27 -24.68 -1.03
CA ASN A 119 -3.73 -24.63 -0.91
C ASN A 119 -4.19 -23.19 -0.67
N GLY A 120 -3.83 -22.27 -1.57
CA GLY A 120 -4.14 -20.85 -1.48
C GLY A 120 -3.92 -20.17 -2.82
N LYS A 121 -4.99 -20.08 -3.62
CA LYS A 121 -5.03 -19.21 -4.80
C LYS A 121 -5.38 -17.78 -4.38
N LEU A 122 -4.97 -16.83 -5.24
CA LEU A 122 -5.70 -15.59 -5.55
C LEU A 122 -5.34 -14.27 -4.84
N LEU A 123 -4.06 -13.86 -4.90
CA LEU A 123 -3.76 -12.46 -5.25
C LEU A 123 -2.86 -12.40 -6.47
N THR A 124 -1.73 -13.12 -6.46
CA THR A 124 -0.75 -13.18 -7.56
C THR A 124 -1.21 -14.02 -8.75
N SER A 125 -2.12 -14.97 -8.55
CA SER A 125 -2.59 -15.89 -9.58
C SER A 125 -3.80 -15.42 -10.39
N TRP A 126 -4.29 -14.18 -10.17
CA TRP A 126 -5.40 -13.64 -10.96
C TRP A 126 -5.02 -13.54 -12.43
N ASN A 127 -5.92 -13.99 -13.29
CA ASN A 127 -5.86 -13.84 -14.73
C ASN A 127 -7.29 -13.70 -15.28
N PRO A 128 -7.59 -12.64 -16.05
CA PRO A 128 -8.94 -12.41 -16.57
C PRO A 128 -9.45 -13.51 -17.51
N ALA A 129 -8.57 -14.31 -18.14
CA ALA A 129 -8.97 -15.36 -19.07
C ALA A 129 -9.58 -16.60 -18.39
N TYR A 130 -9.20 -16.91 -17.15
CA TYR A 130 -9.63 -18.15 -16.46
C TYR A 130 -9.99 -17.98 -14.99
N SER A 131 -9.85 -16.77 -14.43
CA SER A 131 -10.32 -16.48 -13.07
C SER A 131 -11.78 -16.07 -13.11
N LYS A 132 -12.56 -16.51 -12.12
CA LYS A 132 -13.98 -16.18 -12.00
C LYS A 132 -14.15 -15.03 -11.00
N ALA A 133 -14.70 -13.90 -11.46
CA ALA A 133 -15.17 -12.83 -10.60
C ALA A 133 -16.60 -13.10 -10.09
N ASP A 134 -16.94 -12.54 -8.94
CA ASP A 134 -18.32 -12.49 -8.46
C ASP A 134 -19.10 -11.34 -9.12
N TYR A 135 -18.41 -10.23 -9.35
CA TYR A 135 -18.94 -9.04 -10.01
C TYR A 135 -17.94 -8.58 -11.08
N VAL A 136 -18.44 -8.30 -12.28
CA VAL A 136 -17.66 -7.68 -13.36
C VAL A 136 -18.21 -6.30 -13.62
N VAL A 137 -17.39 -5.27 -13.49
CA VAL A 137 -17.73 -3.88 -13.74
C VAL A 137 -17.11 -3.46 -15.07
N ALA A 138 -17.93 -2.97 -16.00
CA ALA A 138 -17.47 -2.50 -17.30
C ALA A 138 -18.40 -1.41 -17.86
N GLN A 139 -17.85 -0.24 -18.19
CA GLN A 139 -18.64 0.89 -18.70
C GLN A 139 -19.23 0.62 -20.09
N ASP A 140 -18.58 -0.24 -20.88
CA ASP A 140 -19.01 -0.69 -22.21
C ASP A 140 -20.22 -1.64 -22.21
N GLY A 141 -20.69 -2.07 -21.02
CA GLY A 141 -21.81 -3.00 -20.87
C GLY A 141 -21.44 -4.48 -21.02
N SER A 142 -20.16 -4.82 -21.23
CA SER A 142 -19.68 -6.21 -21.28
C SER A 142 -19.56 -6.89 -19.91
N GLY A 143 -19.85 -6.15 -18.84
CA GLY A 143 -19.84 -6.60 -17.45
C GLY A 143 -21.24 -6.76 -16.88
N THR A 144 -21.30 -7.28 -15.65
CA THR A 144 -22.55 -7.38 -14.87
C THR A 144 -23.08 -6.03 -14.39
N HIS A 145 -22.20 -5.04 -14.22
CA HIS A 145 -22.51 -3.70 -13.70
C HIS A 145 -21.74 -2.65 -14.50
N LYS A 146 -22.27 -1.43 -14.59
CA LYS A 146 -21.58 -0.32 -15.29
C LYS A 146 -20.68 0.49 -14.36
N THR A 147 -21.04 0.59 -13.08
CA THR A 147 -20.28 1.33 -12.06
C THR A 147 -19.84 0.39 -10.93
N ILE A 148 -18.82 0.81 -10.18
CA ILE A 148 -18.34 0.10 -8.99
C ILE A 148 -19.41 0.15 -7.89
N ASN A 149 -20.04 1.31 -7.69
CA ASN A 149 -21.09 1.45 -6.68
C ASN A 149 -22.30 0.54 -6.95
N ASP A 150 -22.72 0.35 -8.21
CA ASP A 150 -23.80 -0.60 -8.55
C ASP A 150 -23.46 -2.04 -8.13
N ALA A 151 -22.21 -2.46 -8.35
CA ALA A 151 -21.73 -3.78 -7.95
C ALA A 151 -21.68 -3.95 -6.42
N LEU A 152 -21.26 -2.91 -5.69
CA LEU A 152 -21.27 -2.90 -4.23
C LEU A 152 -22.70 -2.93 -3.66
N ASP A 153 -23.64 -2.24 -4.28
CA ASP A 153 -25.04 -2.28 -3.87
C ASP A 153 -25.65 -3.67 -4.11
N ALA A 154 -25.30 -4.34 -5.22
CA ALA A 154 -25.69 -5.72 -5.48
C ALA A 154 -25.08 -6.70 -4.46
N LEU A 155 -23.83 -6.50 -4.07
CA LEU A 155 -23.17 -7.25 -2.99
C LEU A 155 -23.92 -7.13 -1.66
N VAL A 156 -24.36 -5.93 -1.29
CA VAL A 156 -25.14 -5.70 -0.06
C VAL A 156 -26.50 -6.41 -0.14
N ARG A 157 -27.23 -6.27 -1.25
CA ARG A 157 -28.54 -6.91 -1.44
C ARG A 157 -28.48 -8.44 -1.35
N THR A 158 -27.37 -9.03 -1.78
CA THR A 158 -27.16 -10.50 -1.76
C THR A 158 -26.64 -11.02 -0.42
N GLY A 159 -26.67 -10.20 0.64
CA GLY A 159 -26.36 -10.62 2.00
C GLY A 159 -24.91 -10.43 2.44
N GLY A 160 -24.14 -9.57 1.75
CA GLY A 160 -22.84 -9.06 2.24
C GLY A 160 -21.86 -10.14 2.75
N ASP A 161 -21.46 -9.98 4.01
CA ASP A 161 -20.47 -10.73 4.82
C ASP A 161 -20.85 -12.16 5.22
N ARG A 162 -22.11 -12.57 5.01
CA ARG A 162 -22.58 -13.94 5.31
C ARG A 162 -21.81 -14.99 4.50
N ARG A 163 -21.09 -14.54 3.48
CA ARG A 163 -20.13 -15.31 2.70
C ARG A 163 -18.85 -15.48 3.52
N ASN A 164 -18.62 -16.68 4.06
CA ASN A 164 -17.31 -17.06 4.61
C ASN A 164 -16.26 -17.30 3.51
N ARG A 165 -16.18 -16.42 2.51
CA ARG A 165 -15.19 -16.46 1.42
C ARG A 165 -14.92 -15.06 0.87
N ARG A 166 -13.76 -14.89 0.23
CA ARG A 166 -13.39 -13.67 -0.50
C ARG A 166 -14.36 -13.45 -1.67
N VAL A 167 -14.80 -12.21 -1.84
CA VAL A 167 -15.65 -11.76 -2.97
C VAL A 167 -14.77 -10.96 -3.93
N ILE A 168 -14.83 -11.29 -5.21
CA ILE A 168 -13.96 -10.69 -6.23
C ILE A 168 -14.77 -9.74 -7.12
N VAL A 169 -14.35 -8.48 -7.16
CA VAL A 169 -14.87 -7.45 -8.06
C VAL A 169 -13.80 -7.20 -9.12
N TYR A 170 -14.06 -7.65 -10.35
CA TYR A 170 -13.21 -7.37 -11.51
C TYR A 170 -13.70 -6.11 -12.19
N VAL A 171 -12.86 -5.09 -12.22
CA VAL A 171 -13.14 -3.80 -12.84
C VAL A 171 -12.34 -3.72 -14.14
N LYS A 172 -13.01 -3.68 -15.28
CA LYS A 172 -12.34 -3.63 -16.58
C LYS A 172 -11.62 -2.29 -16.78
N ALA A 173 -10.84 -2.21 -17.85
CA ALA A 173 -10.24 -0.96 -18.30
C ALA A 173 -11.30 0.13 -18.48
N GLY A 174 -10.99 1.33 -17.99
CA GLY A 174 -11.88 2.48 -17.96
C GLY A 174 -11.50 3.46 -16.86
N GLU A 175 -12.04 4.67 -17.00
CA GLU A 175 -11.95 5.73 -15.99
C GLU A 175 -13.30 5.85 -15.28
N TYR A 176 -13.31 5.47 -14.01
CA TYR A 176 -14.47 5.42 -13.15
C TYR A 176 -14.47 6.66 -12.26
N ASN A 177 -15.12 7.72 -12.73
CA ASN A 177 -15.30 8.96 -11.96
C ASN A 177 -16.45 8.80 -10.97
N GLU A 178 -16.14 8.16 -9.84
CA GLU A 178 -17.07 7.90 -8.76
C GLU A 178 -16.36 7.83 -7.41
N ARG A 179 -17.02 8.30 -6.35
CA ARG A 179 -16.54 8.06 -5.00
C ARG A 179 -16.98 6.68 -4.53
N VAL A 180 -16.04 5.84 -4.14
CA VAL A 180 -16.30 4.47 -3.69
C VAL A 180 -16.05 4.36 -2.19
N VAL A 181 -16.99 3.76 -1.47
CA VAL A 181 -16.85 3.48 -0.04
C VAL A 181 -17.14 2.02 0.25
N ILE A 182 -16.10 1.29 0.66
CA ILE A 182 -16.21 -0.07 1.17
C ILE A 182 -16.59 0.00 2.65
N LYS A 183 -17.86 -0.22 2.94
CA LYS A 183 -18.45 -0.15 4.28
C LYS A 183 -17.97 -1.31 5.14
N LYS A 184 -17.94 -1.12 6.46
CA LYS A 184 -17.42 -2.10 7.44
C LYS A 184 -17.96 -3.52 7.28
N ASN A 185 -19.21 -3.69 6.84
CA ASN A 185 -19.87 -4.98 6.61
C ASN A 185 -19.55 -5.62 5.24
N MET A 186 -18.63 -5.07 4.47
CA MET A 186 -18.18 -5.58 3.17
C MET A 186 -16.78 -6.20 3.32
N GLU A 187 -16.61 -7.15 4.23
CA GLU A 187 -15.31 -7.77 4.51
C GLU A 187 -14.83 -8.68 3.37
N LYS A 188 -13.51 -8.91 3.33
CA LYS A 188 -12.84 -9.85 2.40
C LYS A 188 -13.14 -9.54 0.92
N LEU A 189 -13.28 -8.28 0.54
CA LEU A 189 -13.34 -7.91 -0.87
C LEU A 189 -11.95 -7.96 -1.50
N MET A 190 -11.91 -8.38 -2.76
CA MET A 190 -10.76 -8.21 -3.65
C MET A 190 -11.21 -7.46 -4.89
N PHE A 191 -10.64 -6.29 -5.09
CA PHE A 191 -10.72 -5.54 -6.33
C PHE A 191 -9.55 -5.91 -7.22
N VAL A 192 -9.83 -6.09 -8.50
CA VAL A 192 -8.80 -6.34 -9.51
C VAL A 192 -9.13 -5.59 -10.79
N GLY A 193 -8.15 -4.85 -11.29
CA GLY A 193 -8.26 -4.13 -12.56
C GLY A 193 -7.61 -4.86 -13.73
N ASP A 194 -7.68 -4.24 -14.91
CA ASP A 194 -6.91 -4.66 -16.08
C ASP A 194 -5.47 -4.16 -16.06
N GLY A 195 -5.08 -3.30 -15.12
CA GLY A 195 -3.74 -2.73 -15.02
C GLY A 195 -3.79 -1.35 -14.40
N MET A 196 -2.71 -0.96 -13.72
CA MET A 196 -2.60 0.36 -13.08
C MET A 196 -2.85 1.51 -14.08
N ASP A 197 -2.41 1.40 -15.34
CA ASP A 197 -2.62 2.44 -16.35
C ASP A 197 -3.93 2.28 -17.15
N ARG A 198 -4.75 1.30 -16.80
CA ARG A 198 -5.97 0.94 -17.57
C ARG A 198 -7.25 1.07 -16.77
N THR A 199 -7.22 0.72 -15.48
CA THR A 199 -8.38 0.78 -14.61
C THR A 199 -8.16 1.84 -13.55
N ILE A 200 -8.84 2.97 -13.69
CA ILE A 200 -8.63 4.16 -12.86
C ILE A 200 -9.92 4.50 -12.15
N VAL A 201 -9.90 4.60 -10.82
CA VAL A 201 -10.98 5.20 -10.03
C VAL A 201 -10.55 6.62 -9.66
N THR A 202 -11.32 7.61 -10.11
CA THR A 202 -10.95 9.02 -10.00
C THR A 202 -12.05 9.84 -9.33
N GLY A 203 -11.66 10.98 -8.76
CA GLY A 203 -12.52 11.95 -8.11
C GLY A 203 -11.77 13.26 -7.90
N ASN A 204 -12.46 14.32 -7.47
CA ASN A 204 -11.87 15.66 -7.30
C ASN A 204 -12.42 16.43 -6.09
N ARG A 205 -12.94 15.69 -5.09
CA ARG A 205 -13.41 16.28 -3.84
C ARG A 205 -12.25 16.88 -3.07
N ASN A 206 -12.46 18.05 -2.49
CA ASN A 206 -11.43 18.71 -1.70
C ASN A 206 -12.00 19.46 -0.49
N ALA A 207 -11.19 19.58 0.56
CA ALA A 207 -11.62 20.13 1.83
C ALA A 207 -11.86 21.65 1.75
N LYS A 208 -11.02 22.38 1.01
CA LYS A 208 -11.04 23.86 0.98
C LYS A 208 -12.21 24.44 0.19
N ARG A 209 -12.50 23.91 -1.00
CA ARG A 209 -13.59 24.39 -1.89
C ARG A 209 -14.95 23.88 -1.42
N ASP A 210 -15.00 22.61 -1.01
CA ASP A 210 -16.28 21.91 -0.80
C ASP A 210 -16.63 21.71 0.70
N GLY A 211 -15.72 22.07 1.62
CA GLY A 211 -15.94 21.99 3.07
C GLY A 211 -15.93 20.57 3.65
N PHE A 212 -15.44 19.59 2.90
CA PHE A 212 -15.40 18.19 3.31
C PHE A 212 -14.34 17.93 4.38
N ALA A 213 -14.64 17.05 5.34
CA ALA A 213 -13.61 16.54 6.23
C ALA A 213 -12.59 15.68 5.46
N PRO A 214 -11.33 15.52 5.94
CA PRO A 214 -10.29 14.78 5.21
C PRO A 214 -10.65 13.34 4.82
N HIS A 215 -11.51 12.67 5.60
CA HIS A 215 -11.98 11.32 5.27
C HIS A 215 -13.10 11.30 4.20
N GLU A 216 -13.77 12.43 4.00
CA GLU A 216 -14.84 12.60 3.01
C GLU A 216 -14.29 12.97 1.63
N THR A 217 -13.05 13.50 1.57
CA THR A 217 -12.34 13.79 0.32
C THR A 217 -11.79 12.54 -0.37
N ALA A 218 -11.72 11.40 0.34
CA ALA A 218 -11.27 10.12 -0.20
C ALA A 218 -12.08 9.71 -1.45
N THR A 219 -11.41 9.60 -2.61
CA THR A 219 -11.99 9.00 -3.83
C THR A 219 -12.37 7.55 -3.56
N PHE A 220 -11.48 6.79 -2.90
CA PHE A 220 -11.70 5.40 -2.51
C PHE A 220 -11.47 5.23 -1.01
N GLY A 221 -12.54 4.97 -0.25
CA GLY A 221 -12.48 4.79 1.20
C GLY A 221 -12.76 3.34 1.61
N VAL A 222 -11.85 2.73 2.37
CA VAL A 222 -11.96 1.34 2.83
C VAL A 222 -12.08 1.28 4.35
N TYR A 223 -13.20 0.76 4.84
CA TYR A 223 -13.49 0.57 6.27
C TYR A 223 -13.72 -0.88 6.69
N ALA A 224 -13.56 -1.83 5.76
CA ALA A 224 -13.80 -3.26 5.98
C ALA A 224 -12.49 -4.04 6.03
N ASP A 225 -12.44 -5.10 6.85
CA ASP A 225 -11.24 -5.91 7.02
C ASP A 225 -11.02 -6.90 5.86
N GLY A 226 -9.75 -7.25 5.62
CA GLY A 226 -9.34 -8.20 4.59
C GLY A 226 -9.46 -7.68 3.16
N PHE A 227 -9.50 -6.37 2.96
CA PHE A 227 -9.60 -5.73 1.64
C PHE A 227 -8.32 -5.90 0.83
N TRP A 228 -8.45 -6.43 -0.38
CA TRP A 228 -7.35 -6.53 -1.35
C TRP A 228 -7.64 -5.70 -2.60
N ALA A 229 -6.60 -5.05 -3.15
CA ALA A 229 -6.65 -4.40 -4.45
C ALA A 229 -5.46 -4.84 -5.31
N ARG A 230 -5.69 -4.99 -6.61
CA ARG A 230 -4.65 -5.33 -7.57
C ARG A 230 -4.85 -4.67 -8.94
N ASP A 231 -3.75 -4.32 -9.60
CA ASP A 231 -3.72 -3.91 -11.01
C ASP A 231 -4.69 -2.74 -11.31
N MET A 232 -4.74 -1.71 -10.46
CA MET A 232 -5.63 -0.55 -10.63
C MET A 232 -5.09 0.74 -10.02
N THR A 233 -5.64 1.89 -10.41
CA THR A 233 -5.27 3.21 -9.89
C THR A 233 -6.39 3.84 -9.07
N PHE A 234 -6.03 4.48 -7.96
CA PHE A 234 -6.89 5.33 -7.15
C PHE A 234 -6.35 6.76 -7.23
N GLU A 235 -7.18 7.71 -7.64
CA GLU A 235 -6.73 9.07 -7.94
C GLU A 235 -7.66 10.14 -7.36
N ASN A 236 -7.06 11.23 -6.87
CA ASN A 236 -7.77 12.47 -6.63
C ASN A 236 -7.14 13.62 -7.43
N THR A 237 -7.90 14.18 -8.36
CA THR A 237 -7.46 15.19 -9.35
C THR A 237 -7.74 16.63 -8.91
N ALA A 238 -8.05 16.88 -7.64
CA ALA A 238 -8.36 18.22 -7.12
C ALA A 238 -7.22 19.24 -7.28
N GLY A 239 -5.98 18.80 -7.51
CA GLY A 239 -4.84 19.70 -7.71
C GLY A 239 -4.18 20.17 -6.41
N PRO A 240 -3.04 20.88 -6.51
CA PRO A 240 -2.30 21.38 -5.34
C PRO A 240 -3.10 22.43 -4.56
N ASP A 241 -3.92 23.24 -5.25
CA ASP A 241 -4.77 24.26 -4.62
C ASP A 241 -5.95 23.69 -3.82
N GLY A 242 -6.22 22.38 -3.98
CA GLY A 242 -7.32 21.69 -3.31
C GLY A 242 -7.12 21.55 -1.79
N HIS A 243 -5.85 21.49 -1.35
CA HIS A 243 -5.39 21.23 0.03
C HIS A 243 -6.07 20.03 0.74
N GLN A 244 -5.27 19.10 1.28
CA GLN A 244 -5.74 17.89 1.99
C GLN A 244 -6.75 17.03 1.21
N VAL A 245 -6.29 16.35 0.15
CA VAL A 245 -7.12 15.59 -0.79
C VAL A 245 -6.71 14.13 -0.85
N VAL A 246 -7.59 13.24 -0.38
CA VAL A 246 -7.28 11.82 -0.28
C VAL A 246 -7.71 11.07 -1.55
N ALA A 247 -6.81 10.27 -2.11
CA ALA A 247 -7.12 9.37 -3.21
C ALA A 247 -7.56 7.99 -2.69
N LEU A 248 -6.76 7.42 -1.78
CA LEU A 248 -7.05 6.16 -1.11
C LEU A 248 -6.98 6.34 0.40
N MET A 249 -8.06 5.99 1.09
CA MET A 249 -8.10 5.91 2.55
C MET A 249 -8.33 4.48 2.99
N MET A 250 -7.52 3.98 3.93
CA MET A 250 -7.64 2.62 4.41
C MET A 250 -7.64 2.54 5.95
N ARG A 251 -8.74 1.97 6.47
CA ARG A 251 -8.93 1.46 7.83
C ARG A 251 -9.35 0.01 7.70
N SER A 252 -8.37 -0.86 7.45
CA SER A 252 -8.62 -2.27 7.12
C SER A 252 -7.51 -3.16 7.66
N GLU A 253 -7.91 -4.14 8.46
CA GLU A 253 -7.03 -5.15 9.02
C GLU A 253 -6.67 -6.22 7.97
N GLN A 254 -5.40 -6.61 7.88
CA GLN A 254 -4.90 -7.61 6.92
C GLN A 254 -5.20 -7.24 5.45
N SER A 255 -5.10 -5.96 5.13
CA SER A 255 -5.30 -5.43 3.78
C SER A 255 -4.04 -5.51 2.93
N VAL A 256 -4.23 -5.68 1.62
CA VAL A 256 -3.12 -5.79 0.65
C VAL A 256 -3.43 -4.96 -0.59
N VAL A 257 -2.49 -4.15 -1.02
CA VAL A 257 -2.55 -3.39 -2.27
C VAL A 257 -1.35 -3.81 -3.11
N TYR A 258 -1.58 -4.34 -4.31
CA TYR A 258 -0.55 -5.00 -5.11
C TYR A 258 -0.57 -4.56 -6.57
N ARG A 259 0.52 -3.97 -7.08
CA ARG A 259 0.55 -3.40 -8.43
C ARG A 259 -0.57 -2.39 -8.69
N CYS A 260 -0.77 -1.52 -7.72
CA CYS A 260 -1.70 -0.41 -7.85
C CYS A 260 -0.94 0.92 -7.91
N SER A 261 -1.61 1.96 -8.39
CA SER A 261 -1.14 3.32 -8.22
C SER A 261 -2.08 4.11 -7.32
N VAL A 262 -1.51 4.99 -6.48
CA VAL A 262 -2.26 5.97 -5.68
C VAL A 262 -1.75 7.35 -6.04
N LYS A 263 -2.62 8.18 -6.63
CA LYS A 263 -2.24 9.46 -7.25
C LYS A 263 -2.99 10.63 -6.62
N GLY A 264 -2.26 11.68 -6.26
CA GLY A 264 -2.82 12.90 -5.70
C GLY A 264 -1.74 13.95 -5.52
N TYR A 265 -2.03 14.96 -4.69
CA TYR A 265 -1.11 16.03 -4.33
C TYR A 265 -0.86 15.98 -2.82
N GLN A 266 -1.53 16.85 -2.05
CA GLN A 266 -1.43 16.85 -0.59
C GLN A 266 -2.36 15.77 0.00
N ASN A 267 -1.87 14.96 0.95
CA ASN A 267 -2.62 13.88 1.63
C ASN A 267 -3.14 12.75 0.72
N THR A 268 -2.38 12.33 -0.28
CA THR A 268 -2.79 11.29 -1.25
C THR A 268 -3.26 9.96 -0.63
N LEU A 269 -2.43 9.33 0.21
CA LEU A 269 -2.64 7.99 0.76
C LEU A 269 -2.83 8.08 2.28
N TYR A 270 -4.06 7.90 2.74
CA TYR A 270 -4.41 7.91 4.15
C TYR A 270 -4.44 6.48 4.73
N VAL A 271 -3.29 6.03 5.24
CA VAL A 271 -3.13 4.77 5.99
C VAL A 271 -3.67 4.93 7.42
N GLN A 272 -4.98 5.12 7.57
CA GLN A 272 -5.59 5.58 8.82
C GLN A 272 -5.25 4.71 10.04
N SER A 273 -5.46 3.39 9.97
CA SER A 273 -5.15 2.47 11.08
C SER A 273 -5.14 1.01 10.61
N LYS A 274 -4.76 0.08 11.51
CA LYS A 274 -4.69 -1.38 11.29
C LYS A 274 -3.47 -1.83 10.47
N ARG A 275 -3.33 -3.14 10.23
CA ARG A 275 -2.20 -3.72 9.50
C ARG A 275 -2.44 -3.73 7.99
N GLN A 276 -1.55 -3.08 7.24
CA GLN A 276 -1.70 -2.83 5.80
C GLN A 276 -0.40 -3.14 5.05
N PHE A 277 -0.50 -3.80 3.89
CA PHE A 277 0.65 -4.15 3.05
C PHE A 277 0.51 -3.59 1.63
N TYR A 278 1.50 -2.85 1.16
CA TYR A 278 1.56 -2.32 -0.19
C TYR A 278 2.78 -2.91 -0.88
N ARG A 279 2.61 -3.44 -2.09
CA ARG A 279 3.71 -4.05 -2.84
C ARG A 279 3.64 -3.79 -4.33
N ASP A 280 4.79 -3.49 -4.94
CA ASP A 280 4.92 -3.21 -6.37
C ASP A 280 4.00 -2.04 -6.79
N CYS A 281 3.80 -1.06 -5.90
CA CYS A 281 2.87 0.06 -6.10
C CYS A 281 3.58 1.35 -6.47
N HIS A 282 2.87 2.24 -7.17
CA HIS A 282 3.33 3.61 -7.45
C HIS A 282 2.53 4.62 -6.62
N ILE A 283 3.17 5.41 -5.78
CA ILE A 283 2.50 6.40 -4.93
C ILE A 283 3.00 7.79 -5.27
N TYR A 284 2.09 8.70 -5.63
CA TYR A 284 2.40 10.06 -6.07
C TYR A 284 1.81 11.10 -5.12
N GLY A 285 2.57 12.15 -4.80
CA GLY A 285 2.01 13.30 -4.12
C GLY A 285 3.03 14.38 -3.83
N THR A 286 2.66 15.36 -3.01
CA THR A 286 3.50 16.52 -2.68
C THR A 286 3.75 16.61 -1.18
N VAL A 287 2.73 17.00 -0.40
CA VAL A 287 2.82 17.22 1.06
C VAL A 287 2.03 16.15 1.80
N ASP A 288 2.62 15.53 2.82
CA ASP A 288 2.00 14.51 3.68
C ASP A 288 1.27 13.40 2.89
N PHE A 289 1.79 13.06 1.71
CA PHE A 289 1.05 12.26 0.75
C PHE A 289 0.99 10.77 1.11
N ILE A 290 1.72 10.33 2.14
CA ILE A 290 1.51 9.06 2.84
C ILE A 290 1.44 9.40 4.33
N PHE A 291 0.27 9.23 4.95
CA PHE A 291 0.05 9.66 6.33
C PHE A 291 -0.98 8.78 7.05
N GLY A 292 -0.94 8.77 8.39
CA GLY A 292 -1.90 8.06 9.23
C GLY A 292 -1.25 7.30 10.38
N ASN A 293 -1.98 6.34 10.95
CA ASN A 293 -1.57 5.59 12.16
C ASN A 293 -1.74 4.07 11.99
N ALA A 294 -1.56 3.58 10.77
CA ALA A 294 -1.51 2.15 10.47
C ALA A 294 -0.15 1.55 10.81
N ALA A 295 -0.14 0.25 11.10
CA ALA A 295 1.07 -0.55 10.99
C ALA A 295 1.21 -0.97 9.53
N VAL A 296 2.06 -0.26 8.78
CA VAL A 296 2.14 -0.38 7.32
C VAL A 296 3.52 -0.86 6.88
N VAL A 297 3.54 -1.72 5.87
CA VAL A 297 4.75 -2.01 5.10
C VAL A 297 4.52 -1.66 3.64
N LEU A 298 5.44 -0.87 3.10
CA LEU A 298 5.57 -0.59 1.67
C LEU A 298 6.81 -1.31 1.18
N GLN A 299 6.64 -2.25 0.26
CA GLN A 299 7.73 -3.09 -0.23
C GLN A 299 7.81 -3.01 -1.75
N ASN A 300 9.00 -2.69 -2.27
CA ASN A 300 9.21 -2.54 -3.71
C ASN A 300 8.19 -1.57 -4.34
N CYS A 301 7.94 -0.44 -3.69
CA CYS A 301 7.05 0.60 -4.20
C CYS A 301 7.88 1.77 -4.72
N ASP A 302 7.45 2.37 -5.82
CA ASP A 302 7.99 3.63 -6.27
C ASP A 302 7.20 4.79 -5.65
N ILE A 303 7.91 5.68 -4.97
CA ILE A 303 7.34 6.80 -4.23
C ILE A 303 7.81 8.08 -4.94
N PHE A 304 6.86 8.79 -5.55
CA PHE A 304 7.10 9.96 -6.38
C PHE A 304 6.63 11.23 -5.67
N VAL A 305 7.57 12.14 -5.42
CA VAL A 305 7.33 13.51 -4.94
C VAL A 305 7.45 14.47 -6.10
#